data_AF-A0AAV4C5F4-F1
#
_entry.id   AF-A0AAV4C5F4-F1
#
_cell.length_a   1.000
_cell.length_b   1.000
_cell.length_c   1.000
_cell.angle_alpha   90.00
_cell.angle_beta   90.00
_cell.angle_gamma   90.00
#
_symmetry.space_group_name_H-M   'P 1'
#
loop_
_entity.id
_entity.type
_entity.pdbx_description
1 polymer ?
#
loop_
_entity_poly.entity_id
_entity_poly.type
_entity_poly.pdbx_seq_one_letter_code
_entity_poly.pdbx_strand_id
1 'polypeptide(L)' 'MSEEVVKRVRDGYLRSPKKSTRRCSQELQLPQRTVCKILLKRLRFTLYKLQLVQKLNLQDKESRFEFYHIVQDPMENDP' A
#
# COMPACT_ATOMS: atom_id res chain seq x y z
N MET A 1 -4.88 25.01 -11.59
CA MET A 1 -4.00 23.84 -11.81
C MET A 1 -4.54 23.12 -13.02
N SER A 2 -3.71 22.83 -14.02
CA SER A 2 -4.14 22.12 -15.24
C SER A 2 -4.55 20.68 -14.91
N GLU A 3 -5.63 20.22 -15.52
CA GLU A 3 -6.14 18.84 -15.37
C GLU A 3 -5.10 17.80 -15.85
N GLU A 4 -4.25 18.18 -16.79
CA GLU A 4 -3.14 17.36 -17.29
C GLU A 4 -2.11 17.04 -16.19
N VAL A 5 -1.83 18.02 -15.32
CA VAL A 5 -0.91 17.82 -14.19
C VAL A 5 -1.50 16.84 -13.18
N VAL A 6 -2.82 16.91 -12.95
CA VAL A 6 -3.54 15.98 -12.06
C VAL A 6 -3.46 14.56 -12.61
N LYS A 7 -3.66 14.37 -13.93
CA LYS A 7 -3.51 13.06 -14.58
C LYS A 7 -2.09 12.51 -14.45
N ARG A 8 -1.07 13.31 -14.74
CA ARG A 8 0.35 12.89 -14.60
C ARG A 8 0.70 12.44 -13.19
N VAL A 9 0.22 13.17 -12.18
CA VAL A 9 0.38 12.76 -10.77
C VAL A 9 -0.35 11.43 -10.54
N ARG A 10 -1.61 11.31 -10.96
CA ARG A 10 -2.40 10.08 -10.79
C ARG A 10 -1.71 8.86 -11.40
N ASP A 11 -1.27 8.94 -12.65
CA ASP A 11 -0.62 7.83 -13.37
C ASP A 11 0.69 7.41 -12.68
N GLY A 12 1.43 8.38 -12.14
CA GLY A 12 2.64 8.13 -11.35
C GLY A 12 2.40 7.28 -10.10
N TYR A 13 1.28 7.50 -9.41
CA TYR A 13 0.91 6.75 -8.20
C TYR A 13 0.12 5.48 -8.49
N LEU A 14 -0.61 5.39 -9.61
CA LEU A 14 -1.20 4.12 -10.06
C LEU A 14 -0.11 3.10 -10.41
N ARG A 15 0.95 3.55 -11.09
CA ARG A 15 2.12 2.70 -11.41
C ARG A 15 2.92 2.31 -10.17
N SER A 16 3.06 3.21 -9.19
CA SER A 16 3.80 2.95 -7.95
C SER A 16 3.09 3.61 -6.76
N PRO A 17 2.16 2.89 -6.11
CA PRO A 17 1.39 3.44 -4.99
C PRO A 17 2.24 3.85 -3.79
N LYS A 18 3.41 3.22 -3.63
CA LYS A 18 4.37 3.47 -2.54
C LYS A 18 5.36 4.60 -2.85
N LYS A 19 5.24 5.29 -3.99
CA LYS A 19 6.14 6.38 -4.35
C LYS A 19 6.02 7.52 -3.34
N SER A 20 7.13 8.14 -2.95
CA SER A 20 7.09 9.28 -2.03
C SER A 20 6.69 10.57 -2.74
N THR A 21 6.03 11.47 -2.00
CA THR A 21 5.66 12.81 -2.50
C THR A 21 6.88 13.62 -2.94
N ARG A 22 8.00 13.49 -2.24
CA ARG A 22 9.26 14.17 -2.59
C ARG A 22 9.81 13.67 -3.92
N ARG A 23 9.81 12.35 -4.14
CA ARG A 23 10.25 11.77 -5.42
C ARG A 23 9.35 12.19 -6.57
N CYS A 24 8.03 12.13 -6.37
CA CYS A 24 7.07 12.58 -7.39
C CYS A 24 7.22 14.07 -7.72
N SER A 25 7.51 14.89 -6.70
CA SER A 25 7.82 16.32 -6.84
C SER A 25 9.06 16.56 -7.72
N GLN A 26 10.14 15.80 -7.49
CA GLN A 26 11.36 15.89 -8.30
C GLN A 26 11.14 15.42 -9.74
N GLU A 27 10.45 14.28 -9.94
CA GLU A 27 10.17 13.71 -11.26
C GLU A 27 9.29 14.63 -12.13
N LEU A 28 8.29 15.28 -11.52
CA LEU A 28 7.35 16.17 -12.23
C LEU A 28 7.75 17.65 -12.18
N GLN A 29 8.86 17.99 -11.52
CA GLN A 29 9.30 19.37 -11.27
C GLN A 29 8.21 20.24 -10.63
N LEU A 30 7.40 19.63 -9.75
CA LEU A 30 6.32 20.31 -9.03
C LEU A 30 6.74 20.56 -7.59
N PRO A 31 6.30 21.65 -6.95
CA PRO A 31 6.46 21.80 -5.51
C PRO A 31 5.78 20.65 -4.77
N GLN A 32 6.44 20.09 -3.76
CA GLN A 32 5.93 18.95 -2.97
C GLN A 32 4.54 19.24 -2.37
N ARG A 33 4.31 20.49 -1.93
CA ARG A 33 3.01 20.93 -1.40
C ARG A 33 1.88 20.80 -2.42
N THR A 34 2.16 21.05 -3.70
CA THR A 34 1.20 20.91 -4.80
C THR A 34 0.84 19.44 -5.01
N VAL A 35 1.84 18.55 -5.00
CA VAL A 35 1.61 17.10 -5.10
C VAL A 35 0.75 16.60 -3.92
N CYS A 36 1.05 17.02 -2.68
CA CYS A 36 0.22 16.69 -1.51
C CYS A 36 -1.23 17.20 -1.67
N LYS A 37 -1.42 18.44 -2.13
CA LYS A 37 -2.76 19.00 -2.37
C LYS A 37 -3.53 18.21 -3.42
N ILE A 38 -2.88 17.84 -4.53
CA ILE A 38 -3.51 17.05 -5.60
C ILE A 38 -3.94 15.69 -5.06
N LEU A 39 -3.07 14.98 -4.34
CA LEU A 39 -3.37 13.66 -3.78
C LEU A 39 -4.54 13.70 -2.81
N LEU A 40 -4.49 14.59 -1.80
CA LEU A 40 -5.47 14.59 -0.71
C LEU A 40 -6.79 15.29 -1.07
N LYS A 41 -6.75 16.36 -1.87
CA LYS A 41 -7.93 17.20 -2.14
C LYS A 41 -8.59 16.92 -3.48
N ARG A 42 -7.81 16.61 -4.52
CA ARG A 42 -8.34 16.39 -5.88
C ARG A 42 -8.59 14.91 -6.14
N LEU A 43 -7.57 14.08 -5.98
CA LEU A 43 -7.65 12.63 -6.22
C LEU A 43 -8.27 11.87 -5.04
N ARG A 44 -8.33 12.50 -3.86
CA ARG A 44 -8.83 11.89 -2.60
C ARG A 44 -8.16 10.55 -2.29
N PHE A 45 -6.88 10.42 -2.62
CA PHE A 45 -6.11 9.24 -2.24
C PHE A 45 -5.91 9.26 -0.73
N THR A 46 -6.20 8.13 -0.11
CA THR A 46 -5.84 7.89 1.29
C THR A 46 -4.35 7.65 1.38
N LEU A 47 -3.71 8.24 2.39
CA LEU A 47 -2.32 7.92 2.72
C LEU A 47 -2.19 6.38 2.86
N TYR A 48 -1.13 5.83 2.28
CA TYR A 48 -0.90 4.38 2.28
C TYR A 48 -1.02 3.84 3.71
N LYS A 49 -1.90 2.85 3.91
CA LYS A 49 -2.01 2.16 5.19
C LYS A 49 -0.73 1.35 5.37
N LEU A 50 0.11 1.76 6.32
CA LEU A 50 1.29 0.99 6.71
C LEU A 50 0.80 -0.36 7.23
N GLN A 51 0.89 -1.39 6.40
CA GLN A 51 0.72 -2.77 6.82
C GLN A 51 2.10 -3.30 7.19
N LEU A 52 2.31 -3.56 8.48
CA LEU A 52 3.44 -4.35 8.95
C LEU A 52 3.17 -5.79 8.55
N VAL A 53 3.78 -6.21 7.44
CA VAL A 53 3.71 -7.60 6.97
C VAL A 53 4.94 -8.31 7.53
N GLN A 54 4.74 -9.44 8.20
CA GLN A 54 5.85 -10.31 8.60
C GLN A 54 6.61 -10.77 7.36
N LYS A 55 7.94 -10.84 7.46
CA LYS A 55 8.80 -11.36 6.39
C LYS A 55 8.68 -12.89 6.38
N LEU A 56 7.62 -13.39 5.74
CA LEU A 56 7.38 -14.83 5.59
C LEU A 56 8.29 -15.41 4.50
N ASN A 57 8.91 -16.54 4.80
CA ASN A 57 9.59 -17.42 3.85
C ASN A 57 8.59 -18.39 3.22
N LEU A 58 8.99 -19.09 2.15
CA LEU A 58 8.14 -20.08 1.48
C LEU A 58 7.74 -21.22 2.43
N GLN A 59 8.65 -21.66 3.29
CA GLN A 59 8.38 -22.71 4.30
C GLN A 59 7.35 -22.28 5.35
N ASP A 60 7.31 -20.99 5.70
CA ASP A 60 6.39 -20.48 6.73
C ASP A 60 4.92 -20.66 6.32
N LYS A 61 4.64 -20.80 5.02
CA LYS A 61 3.30 -21.12 4.53
C LYS A 61 2.86 -22.52 4.99
N GLU A 62 3.74 -23.51 4.86
CA GLU A 62 3.47 -24.89 5.26
C GLU A 62 3.35 -24.98 6.78
N SER A 63 4.30 -24.41 7.52
CA SER A 63 4.27 -24.42 8.99
C SER A 63 3.03 -23.73 9.56
N ARG A 64 2.55 -22.65 8.94
CA ARG A 64 1.29 -21.99 9.35
C ARG A 64 0.06 -22.83 9.05
N PHE A 65 0.08 -23.60 7.96
CA PHE A 65 -1.01 -24.50 7.60
C PHE A 65 -1.06 -25.71 8.54
N GLU A 66 0.10 -26.29 8.87
CA GLU A 66 0.20 -27.35 9.88
C GLU A 66 -0.26 -26.86 11.26
N PHE A 67 0.20 -25.69 11.69
CA PHE A 67 -0.25 -25.08 12.94
C PHE A 67 -1.77 -24.88 12.98
N TYR A 68 -2.38 -24.47 11.86
CA TYR A 68 -3.83 -24.32 11.76
C TYR A 68 -4.55 -25.64 12.04
N HIS A 69 -4.12 -26.75 11.46
CA HIS A 69 -4.70 -28.07 11.73
C HIS A 69 -4.48 -28.52 13.18
N ILE A 70 -3.26 -28.34 13.71
CA ILE A 70 -2.94 -28.66 15.11
C ILE A 70 -3.87 -27.94 16.09
N VAL A 71 -4.25 -26.69 15.79
CA VAL A 71 -5.11 -25.87 16.65
C VAL A 71 -6.59 -26.13 16.40
N GLN A 72 -6.99 -26.44 15.16
CA GLN A 72 -8.39 -26.66 14.81
C GLN A 72 -8.90 -28.03 15.25
N ASP A 73 -8.10 -29.08 15.14
CA ASP A 73 -8.53 -30.44 15.49
C ASP A 73 -8.99 -30.55 16.96
N PRO A 74 -8.32 -29.96 17.95
CA PRO A 74 -8.81 -29.94 19.33
C PRO A 74 -10.06 -29.07 19.53
N MET A 75 -10.19 -27.96 18.79
CA MET A 75 -11.31 -27.02 18.93
C MET A 75 -12.63 -27.57 18.35
N GLU A 76 -12.57 -28.37 17.29
CA GLU A 76 -13.75 -29.05 16.73
C GLU A 76 -14.18 -30.27 17.55
N ASN A 77 -13.27 -30.80 18.37
CA ASN A 77 -13.50 -31.96 19.23
C ASN A 77 -13.65 -31.59 20.73
N ASP A 78 -13.82 -30.31 21.06
CA ASP A 78 -14.17 -29.84 22.40
C ASP A 78 -15.69 -30.12 22.65
N PRO A 79 -16.08 -30.80 23.75
CA PRO A 79 -17.46 -31.22 24.03
C PRO A 79 -18.41 -30.08 24.45
#